data_AF-A0A822BG98-F1
#
_entry.id   AF-A0A822BG98-F1
#
_cell.length_a   1.000
_cell.length_b   1.000
_cell.length_c   1.000
_cell.angle_alpha   90.00
_cell.angle_beta   90.00
_cell.angle_gamma   90.00
#
_symmetry.space_group_name_H-M   'P 1'
#
loop_
_entity.id
_entity.type
_entity.pdbx_description
1 polymer ?
#
loop_
_entity_poly.entity_id
_entity_poly.type
_entity_poly.pdbx_seq_one_letter_code
_entity_poly.pdbx_strand_id
1 'polypeptide(L)'
;MTETMAEIRRVMDDHEKNILQNIFYTEKEQKKRIEDYKIPLTNELQRLNMQKVSFEMLSSMRNRTKLLEAKERFDDYVNKTNEKLKSLQMPPVTDYFLEGVDQLQSVKEKILQCGEYVEISRYHNPQLEKFISENGTKQELDLKLRNLTDSDMIFVADMLRNST
;
A
#
# COMPACT_ATOMS: atom_id res chain seq x y z
N MET A 1 -8.42 7.34 37.85
CA MET A 1 -7.51 6.67 36.88
C MET A 1 -8.17 5.49 36.15
N THR A 2 -9.09 4.75 36.76
CA THR A 2 -9.78 3.59 36.13
C THR A 2 -10.80 3.97 35.05
N GLU A 3 -11.53 5.07 35.20
CA GLU A 3 -12.53 5.52 34.22
C GLU A 3 -11.89 5.97 32.89
N THR A 4 -10.79 6.72 32.94
CA THR A 4 -10.09 7.19 31.74
C THR A 4 -9.51 6.04 30.91
N MET A 5 -9.01 5.00 31.58
CA MET A 5 -8.48 3.79 30.93
C MET A 5 -9.59 2.89 30.35
N ALA A 6 -10.81 2.99 30.89
CA ALA A 6 -11.99 2.32 30.35
C ALA A 6 -12.53 3.07 29.12
N GLU A 7 -12.52 4.41 29.15
CA GLU A 7 -12.91 5.26 28.02
C GLU A 7 -11.98 5.04 26.81
N ILE A 8 -10.66 5.01 27.03
CA ILE A 8 -9.66 4.75 25.98
C ILE A 8 -9.88 3.37 25.35
N ARG A 9 -10.09 2.33 26.18
CA ARG A 9 -10.36 0.98 25.67
C ARG A 9 -11.63 0.93 24.83
N ARG A 10 -12.69 1.57 25.28
CA ARG A 10 -13.93 1.65 24.51
C ARG A 10 -13.75 2.34 23.16
N VAL A 11 -12.99 3.44 23.12
CA VAL A 11 -12.68 4.14 21.86
C VAL A 11 -11.84 3.25 20.93
N MET A 12 -10.88 2.51 21.47
CA MET A 12 -10.09 1.55 20.68
C MET A 12 -10.96 0.43 20.11
N ASP A 13 -11.84 -0.16 20.92
CA ASP A 13 -12.74 -1.23 20.50
C ASP A 13 -13.73 -0.75 19.43
N ASP A 14 -14.28 0.47 19.58
CA ASP A 14 -15.17 1.09 18.60
C ASP A 14 -14.42 1.40 17.28
N HIS A 15 -13.14 1.81 17.37
CA HIS A 15 -12.31 2.06 16.20
C HIS A 15 -11.94 0.76 15.47
N GLU A 16 -11.54 -0.28 16.20
CA GLU A 16 -11.26 -1.61 15.66
C GLU A 16 -12.48 -2.19 14.94
N LYS A 17 -13.66 -2.09 15.56
CA LYS A 17 -14.92 -2.54 14.96
C LYS A 17 -15.23 -1.81 13.65
N ASN A 18 -15.00 -0.50 13.59
CA ASN A 18 -15.18 0.29 12.38
C ASN A 18 -14.18 -0.10 11.27
N ILE A 19 -12.90 -0.33 11.62
CA ILE A 19 -11.90 -0.82 10.66
C ILE A 19 -12.32 -2.16 10.09
N LEU A 20 -12.72 -3.12 10.94
CA LEU A 20 -13.15 -4.44 10.51
C LEU A 20 -14.39 -4.39 9.60
N GLN A 21 -15.36 -3.51 9.90
CA GLN A 21 -16.49 -3.29 9.01
C GLN A 21 -16.06 -2.71 7.66
N ASN A 22 -15.18 -1.71 7.64
CA ASN A 22 -14.69 -1.11 6.41
C ASN A 22 -13.94 -2.12 5.54
N ILE A 23 -13.12 -2.98 6.14
CA ILE A 23 -12.44 -4.08 5.45
C ILE A 23 -13.49 -5.01 4.82
N PHE A 24 -14.48 -5.43 5.60
CA PHE A 24 -15.54 -6.33 5.11
C PHE A 24 -16.31 -5.74 3.92
N TYR A 25 -16.71 -4.47 3.99
CA TYR A 25 -17.40 -3.81 2.89
C TYR A 25 -16.52 -3.66 1.64
N THR A 26 -15.24 -3.31 1.84
CA THR A 26 -14.27 -3.18 0.74
C THR A 26 -14.06 -4.52 0.04
N GLU A 27 -13.84 -5.60 0.79
CA GLU A 27 -13.69 -6.94 0.21
C GLU A 27 -14.94 -7.38 -0.56
N LYS A 28 -16.12 -7.11 -0.01
CA LYS A 28 -17.40 -7.44 -0.66
C LYS A 28 -17.55 -6.69 -1.97
N GLU A 29 -17.22 -5.40 -1.99
CA GLU A 29 -17.30 -4.59 -3.21
C GLU A 29 -16.28 -5.05 -4.26
N GLN A 30 -15.04 -5.33 -3.86
CA GLN A 30 -14.01 -5.83 -4.77
C GLN A 30 -14.38 -7.19 -5.36
N LYS A 31 -14.89 -8.14 -4.56
CA LYS A 31 -15.39 -9.42 -5.06
C LYS A 31 -16.49 -9.25 -6.10
N LYS A 32 -17.43 -8.33 -5.83
CA LYS A 32 -18.50 -8.00 -6.78
C LYS A 32 -17.92 -7.45 -8.09
N ARG A 33 -17.00 -6.48 -8.03
CA ARG A 33 -16.35 -5.93 -9.23
C ARG A 33 -15.63 -7.01 -10.04
N ILE A 34 -14.92 -7.92 -9.39
CA ILE A 34 -14.23 -9.04 -10.07
C ILE A 34 -15.24 -9.93 -10.82
N GLU A 35 -16.35 -10.30 -10.18
CA GLU A 35 -17.36 -11.13 -10.84
C GLU A 35 -18.07 -10.38 -11.98
N ASP A 36 -18.33 -9.08 -11.81
CA ASP A 36 -18.89 -8.21 -12.84
C ASP A 36 -17.94 -8.10 -14.07
N TYR A 37 -16.62 -8.11 -13.87
CA TYR A 37 -15.62 -8.11 -14.96
C TYR A 37 -15.46 -9.46 -15.67
N LYS A 38 -15.80 -10.57 -15.03
CA LYS A 38 -15.63 -11.92 -15.59
C LYS A 38 -16.56 -12.20 -16.75
N ILE A 39 -17.79 -11.68 -16.70
CA ILE A 39 -18.80 -11.83 -17.76
C ILE A 39 -18.33 -11.20 -19.09
N PRO A 40 -17.98 -9.91 -19.16
CA PRO A 40 -17.52 -9.31 -20.41
C PRO A 40 -16.22 -9.94 -20.91
N LEU A 41 -15.31 -10.35 -20.03
CA LEU A 41 -14.08 -11.04 -20.41
C LEU A 41 -14.36 -12.40 -21.08
N THR A 42 -15.33 -13.15 -20.54
CA THR A 42 -15.75 -14.44 -21.10
C THR A 42 -16.40 -14.25 -22.46
N ASN A 43 -17.26 -13.24 -22.62
CA ASN A 43 -17.89 -12.91 -23.89
C ASN A 43 -16.86 -12.48 -24.94
N GLU A 44 -15.86 -11.68 -24.54
CA GLU A 44 -14.78 -11.25 -25.42
C GLU A 44 -13.91 -12.42 -25.86
N LEU A 45 -13.59 -13.35 -24.95
CA LEU A 45 -12.87 -14.58 -25.27
C LEU A 45 -13.65 -15.45 -26.29
N GLN A 46 -14.96 -15.59 -26.11
CA GLN A 46 -15.82 -16.30 -27.07
C GLN A 46 -15.83 -15.60 -28.44
N ARG A 47 -15.92 -14.27 -28.46
CA ARG A 47 -15.86 -13.46 -29.68
C ARG A 47 -14.55 -13.66 -30.43
N LEU A 48 -13.42 -13.60 -29.74
CA LEU A 48 -12.09 -13.84 -30.31
C LEU A 48 -11.94 -15.26 -30.85
N ASN A 49 -12.44 -16.27 -30.13
CA ASN A 49 -12.43 -17.65 -30.61
C ASN A 49 -13.24 -17.82 -31.89
N MET A 50 -14.42 -17.21 -32.00
CA MET A 50 -15.21 -17.23 -33.25
C MET A 50 -14.46 -16.57 -34.41
N GLN A 51 -13.77 -15.45 -34.15
CA GLN A 51 -12.94 -14.78 -35.15
C GLN A 51 -11.76 -15.65 -35.59
N LYS A 52 -11.09 -16.33 -34.66
CA LYS A 52 -9.99 -17.26 -34.95
C LYS A 52 -10.46 -18.40 -35.85
N VAL A 53 -11.56 -19.07 -35.48
CA VAL A 53 -12.13 -20.17 -36.28
C VAL A 53 -12.53 -19.67 -37.68
N SER A 54 -13.12 -18.48 -37.77
CA SER A 54 -13.47 -17.87 -39.05
C SER A 54 -12.22 -17.59 -39.91
N PHE A 55 -11.14 -17.11 -39.29
CA PHE A 55 -9.86 -16.88 -39.97
C PHE A 55 -9.23 -18.19 -40.46
N GLU A 56 -9.20 -19.23 -39.63
CA GLU A 56 -8.70 -20.57 -40.00
C GLU A 56 -9.50 -21.15 -41.18
N MET A 57 -10.83 -21.00 -41.15
CA MET A 57 -11.71 -21.42 -42.25
C MET A 57 -11.43 -20.63 -43.54
N LEU A 58 -11.29 -19.31 -43.47
CA LEU A 58 -10.94 -18.48 -44.63
C LEU A 58 -9.54 -18.82 -45.17
N SER A 59 -8.59 -19.11 -44.29
CA SER A 59 -7.22 -19.48 -44.67
C SER A 59 -7.17 -20.85 -45.38
N SER A 60 -8.04 -21.78 -44.99
CA SER A 60 -8.15 -23.11 -45.59
C SER A 60 -9.02 -23.12 -46.85
N MET A 61 -9.95 -22.18 -47.00
CA MET A 61 -10.91 -22.15 -48.12
C MET A 61 -10.41 -21.56 -49.44
N ARG A 62 -9.23 -20.92 -49.53
CA ARG A 62 -8.86 -20.20 -50.78
C ARG A 62 -7.69 -20.80 -51.55
N ASN A 63 -8.05 -21.49 -52.64
CA ASN A 63 -7.75 -21.05 -54.01
C ASN A 63 -6.59 -20.04 -54.08
N ARG A 64 -5.38 -20.56 -54.27
CA ARG A 64 -4.13 -19.82 -54.49
C ARG A 64 -4.25 -18.72 -55.58
N THR A 65 -5.22 -18.82 -56.48
CA THR A 65 -5.43 -17.92 -57.62
C THR A 65 -5.94 -16.52 -57.24
N LYS A 66 -6.78 -16.37 -56.20
CA LYS A 66 -7.27 -15.02 -55.76
C LYS A 66 -6.33 -14.31 -54.78
N LEU A 67 -5.37 -15.04 -54.20
CA LEU A 67 -4.34 -14.48 -53.32
C LEU A 67 -3.28 -13.69 -54.10
N LEU A 68 -3.06 -14.07 -55.37
CA LEU A 68 -2.17 -13.34 -56.29
C LEU A 68 -2.72 -11.95 -56.66
N GLU A 69 -4.04 -11.79 -56.77
CA GLU A 69 -4.68 -10.49 -57.06
C GLU A 69 -4.82 -9.58 -55.83
N ALA A 70 -4.79 -10.14 -54.62
CA ALA A 70 -4.95 -9.40 -53.36
C ALA A 70 -3.62 -9.09 -52.65
N LYS A 71 -2.48 -9.54 -53.19
CA LYS A 71 -1.17 -9.56 -52.53
C LYS A 71 -0.79 -8.21 -51.92
N GLU A 72 -0.95 -7.12 -52.67
CA GLU A 72 -0.58 -5.78 -52.20
C GLU A 72 -1.47 -5.27 -51.06
N ARG A 73 -2.79 -5.53 -51.12
CA ARG A 73 -3.72 -5.16 -50.06
C ARG A 73 -3.58 -6.03 -48.81
N PHE A 74 -3.15 -7.28 -49.00
CA PHE A 74 -2.90 -8.20 -47.90
C PHE A 74 -1.58 -7.89 -47.18
N ASP A 75 -0.54 -7.52 -47.93
CA ASP A 75 0.73 -7.07 -47.37
C ASP A 75 0.55 -5.79 -46.54
N ASP A 76 -0.24 -4.83 -47.03
CA ASP A 76 -0.55 -3.60 -46.28
C ASP A 76 -1.37 -3.88 -45.01
N TYR A 77 -2.32 -4.82 -45.06
CA TYR A 77 -3.08 -5.26 -43.90
C TYR A 77 -2.21 -5.99 -42.87
N VAL A 78 -1.30 -6.86 -43.32
CA VAL A 78 -0.34 -7.57 -42.46
C VAL A 78 0.61 -6.58 -41.80
N ASN A 79 1.13 -5.60 -42.54
CA ASN A 79 2.03 -4.57 -41.99
C ASN A 79 1.33 -3.71 -40.93
N LYS A 80 0.13 -3.21 -41.22
CA LYS A 80 -0.67 -2.43 -40.25
C LYS A 80 -1.02 -3.24 -39.01
N THR A 81 -1.32 -4.53 -39.19
CA THR A 81 -1.63 -5.44 -38.08
C THR A 81 -0.39 -5.72 -37.23
N ASN A 82 0.78 -5.89 -37.86
CA ASN A 82 2.05 -6.08 -37.15
C ASN A 82 2.48 -4.82 -36.37
N GLU A 83 2.29 -3.63 -36.92
CA GLU A 83 2.55 -2.39 -36.19
C GLU A 83 1.63 -2.26 -34.97
N LYS A 84 0.35 -2.60 -35.14
CA LYS A 84 -0.61 -2.56 -34.04
C LYS A 84 -0.30 -3.60 -32.96
N LEU A 85 0.12 -4.81 -33.36
CA LEU A 85 0.59 -5.84 -32.41
C LEU A 85 1.86 -5.43 -31.67
N LYS A 86 2.81 -4.75 -32.33
CA LYS A 86 3.98 -4.17 -31.66
C LYS A 86 3.59 -3.07 -30.67
N SER A 87 2.59 -2.25 -30.99
CA SER A 87 2.09 -1.22 -30.05
C SER A 87 1.34 -1.80 -28.86
N LEU A 88 0.84 -3.04 -28.98
CA LEU A 88 0.12 -3.77 -27.93
C LEU A 88 1.03 -4.76 -27.19
N GLN A 89 2.29 -4.91 -27.59
CA GLN A 89 3.25 -5.69 -26.82
C GLN A 89 3.44 -5.00 -25.48
N MET A 90 3.04 -5.69 -24.41
CA MET A 90 3.36 -5.28 -23.05
C MET A 90 4.88 -5.11 -22.93
N PRO A 91 5.35 -4.04 -22.26
CA PRO A 91 6.74 -3.93 -21.86
C PRO A 91 7.22 -5.25 -21.25
N PRO A 92 8.45 -5.69 -21.55
CA PRO A 92 9.00 -6.88 -20.91
C PRO A 92 8.87 -6.77 -19.39
N VAL A 93 8.62 -7.90 -18.73
CA VAL A 93 8.35 -7.98 -17.27
C VAL A 93 9.44 -7.29 -16.44
N THR A 94 10.66 -7.18 -16.97
CA THR A 94 11.77 -6.40 -16.40
C THR A 94 11.44 -4.92 -16.21
N ASP A 95 10.67 -4.31 -17.10
CA ASP A 95 10.32 -2.89 -17.04
C ASP A 95 9.30 -2.64 -15.94
N TYR A 96 8.33 -3.55 -15.76
CA TYR A 96 7.40 -3.53 -14.62
C TYR A 96 8.11 -3.81 -13.28
N PHE A 97 9.15 -4.65 -13.28
CA PHE A 97 9.97 -4.91 -12.10
C PHE A 97 10.76 -3.66 -11.68
N LEU A 98 11.36 -2.95 -12.64
CA LEU A 98 12.05 -1.68 -12.39
C LEU A 98 11.09 -0.61 -11.86
N GLU A 99 9.92 -0.44 -12.50
CA GLU A 99 8.91 0.52 -12.03
C GLU A 99 8.37 0.17 -10.63
N GLY A 100 8.16 -1.12 -10.34
CA GLY A 100 7.76 -1.59 -9.02
C GLY A 100 8.83 -1.39 -7.94
N VAL A 101 10.11 -1.54 -8.29
CA VAL A 101 11.24 -1.26 -7.39
C VAL A 101 11.33 0.25 -7.10
N ASP A 102 11.17 1.11 -8.10
CA ASP A 102 11.16 2.57 -7.91
C ASP A 102 9.97 3.04 -7.06
N GLN A 103 8.80 2.45 -7.24
CA GLN A 103 7.63 2.73 -6.40
C GLN A 103 7.85 2.27 -4.95
N LEU A 104 8.45 1.10 -4.73
CA LEU A 104 8.82 0.61 -3.40
C LEU A 104 9.88 1.49 -2.73
N GLN A 105 10.86 1.97 -3.48
CA GLN A 105 11.88 2.90 -3.01
C GLN A 105 11.22 4.23 -2.59
N SER A 106 10.30 4.78 -3.39
CA SER A 106 9.55 5.99 -3.06
C SER A 106 8.67 5.81 -1.82
N VAL A 107 8.03 4.65 -1.64
CA VAL A 107 7.25 4.34 -0.44
C VAL A 107 8.15 4.21 0.79
N LYS A 108 9.31 3.56 0.66
CA LYS A 108 10.32 3.47 1.73
C LYS A 108 10.83 4.86 2.13
N GLU A 109 11.13 5.71 1.17
CA GLU A 109 11.54 7.11 1.42
C GLU A 109 10.42 7.91 2.09
N LYS A 110 9.17 7.75 1.68
CA LYS A 110 8.02 8.38 2.35
C LYS A 110 7.81 7.85 3.76
N ILE A 111 8.02 6.55 4.01
CA ILE A 111 7.95 5.97 5.35
C ILE A 111 9.10 6.48 6.22
N LEU A 112 10.31 6.64 5.68
CA LEU A 112 11.43 7.24 6.39
C LEU A 112 11.18 8.73 6.68
N GLN A 113 10.62 9.48 5.73
CA GLN A 113 10.20 10.88 5.94
C GLN A 113 9.04 11.01 6.94
N CYS A 114 8.13 10.03 7.01
CA CYS A 114 7.08 9.98 8.03
C CYS A 114 7.59 9.47 9.39
N GLY A 115 8.67 8.66 9.39
CA GLY A 115 9.31 8.11 10.59
C GLY A 115 10.31 9.07 11.23
N GLU A 116 10.88 9.99 10.46
CA GLU A 116 11.72 11.10 10.93
C GLU A 116 10.91 12.40 10.94
N TYR A 117 10.00 12.54 11.92
CA TYR A 117 9.70 13.79 12.66
C TYR A 117 8.39 13.63 13.46
N VAL A 118 8.46 12.82 14.51
CA VAL A 118 8.03 13.34 15.81
C VAL A 118 9.29 13.26 16.66
N GLU A 119 10.08 14.33 16.62
CA GLU A 119 10.86 14.69 17.78
C GLU A 119 9.85 14.69 18.93
N ILE A 120 9.85 13.61 19.72
CA ILE A 120 9.18 13.58 21.00
C ILE A 120 9.77 14.80 21.69
N SER A 121 8.99 15.87 21.77
CA SER A 121 9.30 17.03 22.59
C SER A 121 9.72 16.43 23.92
N ARG A 122 11.04 16.42 24.19
CA ARG A 122 11.57 15.83 25.40
C ARG A 122 10.90 16.62 26.49
N TYR A 123 9.96 15.99 27.17
CA TYR A 123 9.27 16.58 28.29
C TYR A 123 10.33 17.17 29.21
N HIS A 124 10.34 18.48 29.35
CA HIS A 124 11.38 19.22 30.06
C HIS A 124 10.72 19.91 31.25
N ASN A 125 11.11 19.48 32.45
CA ASN A 125 10.69 20.10 33.70
C ASN A 125 11.93 20.62 34.43
N PRO A 126 12.32 21.89 34.23
CA PRO A 126 13.55 22.46 34.80
C PRO A 126 13.57 22.41 36.34
N GLN A 127 12.39 22.47 36.98
CA GLN A 127 12.29 22.41 38.43
C GLN A 127 12.58 21.00 38.97
N LEU A 128 12.14 19.98 38.24
CA LEU A 128 12.35 18.58 38.60
C LEU A 128 13.79 18.15 38.28
N GLU A 129 14.34 18.62 37.16
CA GLU A 129 15.74 18.42 36.79
C GLU A 129 16.69 19.01 37.84
N LYS A 130 16.45 20.26 38.26
CA LYS A 130 17.21 20.91 39.33
C LYS A 130 17.11 20.13 40.64
N PHE A 131 15.92 19.69 41.02
CA PHE A 131 15.71 18.91 42.24
C PHE A 131 16.46 17.57 42.24
N ILE A 132 16.44 16.84 41.12
CA ILE A 132 17.21 15.59 40.95
C ILE A 132 18.70 15.87 41.03
N SER A 133 19.18 16.96 40.41
CA SER A 133 20.60 17.34 40.44
C SER A 133 21.10 17.75 41.83
N GLU A 134 20.23 18.32 42.66
CA GLU A 134 20.58 18.80 44.01
C GLU A 134 20.52 17.70 45.10
N ASN A 135 19.72 16.64 44.90
CA ASN A 135 19.45 15.60 45.91
C ASN A 135 19.84 14.18 45.43
N GLY A 136 20.79 14.11 44.51
CA GLY A 136 21.04 12.96 43.64
C GLY A 136 21.71 11.76 44.31
N THR A 137 20.91 10.89 44.94
CA THR A 137 21.00 9.42 44.80
C THR A 137 19.60 8.82 44.94
N LYS A 138 19.34 7.63 44.34
CA LYS A 138 18.03 6.94 44.37
C LYS A 138 17.41 6.80 45.77
N GLN A 139 18.20 6.92 46.83
CA GLN A 139 17.76 6.78 48.22
C GLN A 139 17.32 8.10 48.86
N GLU A 140 17.67 9.26 48.28
CA GLU A 140 17.46 10.60 48.87
C GLU A 140 16.34 11.40 48.18
N LEU A 141 15.83 10.94 47.04
CA LEU A 141 14.70 11.58 46.35
C LEU A 141 13.36 11.26 47.03
N ASP A 142 12.94 12.11 47.96
CA ASP A 142 11.56 12.10 48.47
C ASP A 142 10.60 12.79 47.48
N LEU A 143 9.96 11.96 46.66
CA LEU A 143 8.98 12.38 45.65
C LEU A 143 7.53 12.40 46.18
N LYS A 144 7.29 11.93 47.42
CA LYS A 144 5.92 11.69 47.94
C LYS A 144 5.10 12.95 48.14
N LEU A 145 5.75 14.09 48.33
CA LEU A 145 5.10 15.39 48.56
C LEU A 145 4.91 16.21 47.27
N ARG A 146 5.29 15.67 46.09
CA ARG A 146 5.13 16.37 44.82
C ARG A 146 3.95 15.81 44.02
N ASN A 147 3.12 16.72 43.50
CA ASN A 147 2.12 16.40 42.48
C ASN A 147 2.85 16.21 41.14
N LEU A 148 3.32 15.00 40.89
CA LEU A 148 4.00 14.62 39.65
C LEU A 148 2.96 14.08 38.66
N THR A 149 3.10 14.48 37.40
CA THR A 149 2.35 13.90 36.29
C THR A 149 3.01 12.60 35.80
N ASP A 150 2.29 11.82 34.99
CA ASP A 150 2.86 10.61 34.39
C ASP A 150 4.10 10.93 33.53
N SER A 151 4.15 12.12 32.92
CA SER A 151 5.32 12.59 32.15
C SER A 151 6.51 12.96 33.04
N ASP A 152 6.28 13.52 34.23
CA ASP A 152 7.33 13.76 35.24
C ASP A 152 7.96 12.46 35.74
N MET A 153 7.14 11.42 35.92
CA MET A 153 7.61 10.12 36.40
C MET A 153 8.49 9.41 35.36
N ILE A 154 8.15 9.51 34.08
CA ILE A 154 8.97 8.98 32.98
C ILE A 154 10.30 9.75 32.91
N PHE A 155 10.26 11.09 33.02
CA PHE A 155 11.44 11.94 33.04
C PHE A 155 12.39 11.63 34.21
N VAL A 156 11.87 11.44 35.42
CA VAL A 156 12.65 11.05 36.60
C VAL A 156 13.30 9.67 36.41
N ALA A 157 12.56 8.71 35.88
CA ALA A 157 13.07 7.36 35.61
C ALA A 157 14.24 7.37 34.60
N ASP A 158 14.13 8.17 33.54
CA ASP A 158 15.19 8.30 32.53
C ASP A 158 16.41 9.04 33.08
N MET A 159 16.20 10.12 33.83
CA MET A 159 17.30 10.85 34.50
C MET A 159 18.05 9.96 35.50
N LEU A 160 17.35 9.19 36.32
CA LEU A 160 17.97 8.28 37.30
C LEU A 160 18.64 7.04 36.68
N ARG A 161 18.27 6.69 35.44
CA ARG A 161 18.97 5.65 34.66
C ARG A 161 20.27 6.15 34.08
N ASN A 162 20.34 7.43 33.71
CA ASN A 162 21.51 8.05 33.10
C ASN A 162 22.52 8.59 34.12
N SER A 163 22.16 8.64 35.41
CA SER A 163 23.01 9.13 36.51
C SER A 163 23.70 8.02 37.32
N THR A 164 23.83 6.81 36.77
CA THR A 164 24.66 5.69 37.28
C THR A 164 25.78 5.39 36.30
#